data_AF-A0A0F8ZRJ2-F1
#
_entry.id   AF-A0A0F8ZRJ2-F1
#
_cell.length_a   1.000
_cell.length_b   1.000
_cell.length_c   1.000
_cell.angle_alpha   90.00
_cell.angle_beta   90.00
_cell.angle_gamma   90.00
#
_symmetry.space_group_name_H-M   'P 1'
#
loop_
_entity.id
_entity.type
_entity.pdbx_description
1 polymer ?
#
loop_
_entity_poly.entity_id
_entity_poly.type
_entity_poly.pdbx_seq_one_letter_code
_entity_poly.pdbx_strand_id
1 'polypeptide(L)'
;FVEVLGKGGHASLAPGSSQLAKREAIADQIGLLMGGYEAANREAPSRDELFATAARSILGDEFQAVRDRKVTADLKSRSKQHIARPGSVKVSQEKPVDDEVAAKLDAKYFSD
;
A
#
# COMPACT_ATOMS: atom_id res chain seq x y z
N PHE A 1 9.50 -2.52 -7.02
CA PHE A 1 10.93 -2.41 -7.37
C PHE A 1 11.36 -1.00 -7.71
N VAL A 2 10.65 -0.26 -8.57
CA VAL A 2 11.07 1.10 -8.98
C VAL A 2 11.21 2.09 -7.82
N GLU A 3 10.34 2.03 -6.80
CA GLU A 3 10.49 2.86 -5.60
C GLU A 3 11.73 2.51 -4.76
N VAL A 4 12.13 1.23 -4.76
CA VAL A 4 13.15 0.68 -3.86
C VAL A 4 14.53 0.62 -4.50
N LEU A 5 14.58 0.39 -5.81
CA LEU A 5 15.79 0.30 -6.62
C LEU A 5 15.99 1.54 -7.50
N GLY A 6 15.08 2.51 -7.45
CA GLY A 6 15.12 3.73 -8.25
C GLY A 6 14.81 3.52 -9.74
N LYS A 7 14.53 4.62 -10.45
CA LYS A 7 14.30 4.64 -11.90
C LYS A 7 15.61 4.79 -12.67
N GLY A 8 15.71 4.12 -13.82
CA GLY A 8 16.85 4.24 -14.74
C GLY A 8 17.97 3.23 -14.53
N GLY A 9 19.05 3.42 -15.30
CA GLY A 9 20.25 2.61 -15.27
C GLY A 9 21.08 2.84 -14.01
N HIS A 10 22.08 1.98 -13.77
CA HIS A 10 22.95 2.10 -12.61
C HIS A 10 23.65 3.47 -12.52
N ALA A 11 24.11 4.00 -13.66
CA ALA A 11 24.77 5.30 -13.76
C ALA A 11 23.84 6.52 -13.58
N SER A 12 22.51 6.34 -13.64
CA SER A 12 21.56 7.44 -13.42
C SER A 12 21.12 7.58 -11.96
N LEU A 13 21.59 6.70 -11.08
CA LEU A 13 21.32 6.77 -9.64
C LEU A 13 22.34 7.67 -8.96
N ALA A 14 21.88 8.43 -7.96
CA ALA A 14 22.78 9.27 -7.18
C ALA A 14 23.82 8.40 -6.44
N PRO A 15 25.11 8.76 -6.49
CA PRO A 15 26.14 8.08 -5.73
C PRO A 15 25.83 8.16 -4.23
N GLY A 16 25.95 7.04 -3.51
CA GLY A 16 25.61 6.94 -2.08
C GLY A 16 24.11 6.87 -1.76
N SER A 17 23.24 6.81 -2.78
CA SER A 17 21.81 6.60 -2.55
C SER A 17 21.51 5.17 -2.06
N SER A 18 20.48 5.03 -1.22
CA SER A 18 20.06 3.72 -0.72
C SER A 18 19.61 2.79 -1.86
N GLN A 19 19.11 3.34 -2.96
CA GLN A 19 18.74 2.59 -4.15
C GLN A 19 19.96 1.98 -4.86
N LEU A 20 21.06 2.74 -4.97
CA LEU A 20 22.32 2.25 -5.54
C LEU A 20 22.92 1.15 -4.65
N ALA A 21 22.99 1.39 -3.33
CA ALA A 21 23.49 0.41 -2.37
C ALA A 21 22.70 -0.91 -2.41
N LYS A 22 21.37 -0.85 -2.53
CA LYS A 22 20.53 -2.05 -2.69
C LYS A 22 20.80 -2.78 -4.01
N ARG A 23 21.10 -2.07 -5.10
CA ARG A 23 21.46 -2.71 -6.39
C ARG A 23 22.83 -3.37 -6.33
N GLU A 24 23.81 -2.73 -5.71
CA GLU A 24 25.14 -3.29 -5.49
C GLU A 24 25.06 -4.55 -4.63
N ALA A 25 24.35 -4.48 -3.51
CA ALA A 25 24.15 -5.65 -2.65
C ALA A 25 23.49 -6.82 -3.40
N ILE A 26 22.51 -6.55 -4.28
CA ILE A 26 21.90 -7.61 -5.11
C ILE A 26 22.92 -8.20 -6.08
N ALA A 27 23.76 -7.37 -6.70
CA ALA A 27 24.82 -7.86 -7.60
C ALA A 27 25.83 -8.74 -6.85
N ASP A 28 26.26 -8.32 -5.66
CA ASP A 28 27.18 -9.09 -4.81
C ASP A 28 26.57 -10.44 -4.40
N GLN A 29 25.30 -10.43 -4.00
CA GLN A 29 24.59 -11.65 -3.63
C GLN A 29 24.42 -12.61 -4.82
N ILE A 30 24.20 -12.10 -6.03
CA ILE A 30 24.18 -12.93 -7.25
C ILE A 30 25.55 -13.56 -7.48
N GLY A 31 26.63 -12.78 -7.35
CA GLY A 31 28.00 -13.29 -7.47
C GLY A 31 28.29 -14.40 -6.46
N LEU A 32 27.83 -14.24 -5.21
CA LEU A 32 27.97 -15.24 -4.17
C LEU A 32 27.16 -16.52 -4.45
N LEU A 33 25.92 -16.37 -4.95
CA LEU A 33 25.09 -17.51 -5.35
C LEU A 33 25.73 -18.27 -6.50
N MET A 34 26.17 -17.57 -7.56
CA MET A 34 26.86 -18.18 -8.69
C MET A 34 28.11 -18.93 -8.26
N GLY A 35 28.98 -18.29 -7.47
CA GLY A 35 30.18 -18.94 -6.93
C GLY A 35 29.85 -20.14 -6.05
N GLY A 36 28.75 -20.11 -5.30
CA GLY A 36 28.27 -21.24 -4.52
C GLY A 36 27.79 -22.42 -5.38
N TYR A 37 27.07 -22.15 -6.47
CA TYR A 37 26.65 -23.18 -7.43
C TYR A 37 27.84 -23.80 -8.16
N GLU A 38 28.78 -22.97 -8.61
CA GLU A 38 30.03 -23.40 -9.25
C GLU A 38 30.88 -24.26 -8.30
N ALA A 39 31.08 -23.81 -7.06
CA ALA A 39 31.82 -24.57 -6.05
C ALA A 39 31.15 -25.91 -5.69
N ALA A 40 29.83 -25.99 -5.80
CA ALA A 40 29.06 -27.20 -5.57
C ALA A 40 29.02 -28.14 -6.80
N ASN A 41 29.67 -27.80 -7.91
CA ASN A 41 29.54 -28.48 -9.21
C ASN A 41 28.08 -28.68 -9.64
N ARG A 42 27.24 -27.68 -9.37
CA ARG A 42 25.83 -27.66 -9.77
C ARG A 42 25.63 -26.62 -10.85
N GLU A 43 24.70 -26.92 -11.77
CA GLU A 43 24.30 -25.95 -12.78
C GLU A 43 23.62 -24.76 -12.10
N ALA A 44 24.12 -23.56 -12.41
CA ALA A 44 23.56 -22.35 -11.87
C ALA A 44 22.15 -22.12 -12.46
N PRO A 45 21.16 -21.72 -11.63
CA PRO A 45 19.85 -21.32 -12.12
C PRO A 45 19.93 -20.17 -13.12
N SER A 46 18.83 -19.91 -13.81
CA SER A 46 18.77 -18.77 -14.73
C SER A 46 19.05 -17.45 -14.01
N ARG A 47 19.58 -16.47 -14.75
CA ARG A 47 19.92 -15.15 -14.18
C ARG A 47 18.72 -14.47 -13.51
N ASP A 48 17.52 -14.68 -14.04
CA ASP A 48 16.28 -14.16 -13.49
C ASP A 48 15.92 -14.80 -12.15
N GLU A 49 16.15 -16.11 -12.00
CA GLU A 49 15.92 -16.84 -10.74
C GLU A 49 16.94 -16.45 -9.67
N LEU A 50 18.21 -16.29 -10.06
CA LEU A 50 19.26 -15.79 -9.18
C LEU A 50 18.96 -14.38 -8.70
N PHE A 51 18.51 -13.50 -9.60
CA PHE A 51 18.07 -12.16 -9.25
C PHE A 51 16.86 -12.18 -8.31
N ALA A 52 15.84 -12.99 -8.59
CA ALA A 52 14.67 -13.09 -7.73
C ALA A 52 15.03 -13.56 -6.32
N THR A 53 15.96 -14.51 -6.21
CA THR A 53 16.46 -15.05 -4.94
C THR A 53 17.26 -14.00 -4.17
N ALA A 54 18.21 -13.33 -4.84
CA ALA A 54 19.01 -12.26 -4.25
C ALA A 54 18.14 -11.06 -3.82
N ALA A 55 17.22 -10.63 -4.68
CA ALA A 55 16.31 -9.53 -4.41
C ALA A 55 15.38 -9.83 -3.22
N ARG A 56 14.90 -11.08 -3.07
CA ARG A 56 14.08 -11.48 -1.93
C ARG A 56 14.88 -11.48 -0.62
N SER A 57 16.16 -11.87 -0.67
CA SER A 57 17.04 -11.84 0.50
C SER A 57 17.32 -10.42 0.99
N ILE A 58 17.57 -9.49 0.06
CA ILE A 58 18.00 -8.12 0.41
C ILE A 58 16.83 -7.17 0.63
N LEU A 59 15.73 -7.38 -0.10
CA LEU A 59 14.53 -6.55 0.02
C LEU A 59 13.47 -7.18 0.93
N GLY A 60 13.84 -8.14 1.77
CA GLY A 60 12.90 -8.87 2.66
C GLY A 60 12.05 -7.92 3.50
N ASP A 61 12.68 -6.90 4.10
CA ASP A 61 12.00 -5.90 4.94
C ASP A 61 11.04 -5.02 4.14
N GLU A 62 11.40 -4.65 2.91
CA GLU A 62 10.55 -3.87 2.00
C GLU A 62 9.35 -4.70 1.52
N PHE A 63 9.55 -6.01 1.27
CA PHE A 63 8.47 -6.93 0.93
C PHE A 63 7.48 -7.10 2.09
N GLN A 64 7.98 -7.19 3.33
CA GLN A 64 7.12 -7.21 4.52
C GLN A 64 6.36 -5.89 4.68
N ALA A 65 7.03 -4.75 4.55
CA ALA A 65 6.38 -3.44 4.65
C ALA A 65 5.26 -3.24 3.61
N VAL A 66 5.46 -3.68 2.36
CA VAL A 66 4.41 -3.64 1.32
C VAL A 66 3.26 -4.58 1.67
N ARG A 67 3.54 -5.78 2.17
CA ARG A 67 2.51 -6.74 2.60
C ARG A 67 1.69 -6.17 3.75
N ASP A 68 2.33 -5.58 4.74
CA ASP A 68 1.68 -5.00 5.91
C ASP A 68 0.81 -3.80 5.53
N ARG A 69 1.28 -2.93 4.62
CA ARG A 69 0.45 -1.85 4.07
C ARG A 69 -0.80 -2.38 3.39
N LYS A 70 -0.70 -3.47 2.62
CA LYS A 70 -1.85 -4.09 1.95
C LYS A 70 -2.83 -4.68 2.96
N VAL A 71 -2.34 -5.40 3.96
CA VAL A 71 -3.18 -5.96 5.05
C VAL A 71 -3.87 -4.84 5.82
N THR A 72 -3.16 -3.77 6.14
CA THR A 72 -3.72 -2.61 6.85
C THR A 72 -4.78 -1.89 6.01
N ALA A 73 -4.58 -1.78 4.69
CA ALA A 73 -5.56 -1.22 3.78
C ALA A 73 -6.83 -2.08 3.69
N ASP A 74 -6.69 -3.41 3.62
CA ASP A 74 -7.81 -4.35 3.63
C ASP A 74 -8.58 -4.30 4.95
N LEU A 75 -7.87 -4.26 6.08
CA LEU A 75 -8.49 -4.09 7.40
C LEU A 75 -9.24 -2.76 7.51
N LYS A 76 -8.68 -1.67 6.98
CA LYS A 76 -9.34 -0.36 6.94
C LYS A 76 -10.56 -0.34 6.01
N SER A 77 -10.52 -1.09 4.92
CA SER A 77 -11.67 -1.27 4.03
C SER A 77 -12.79 -2.05 4.74
N ARG A 78 -12.42 -3.16 5.41
CA ARG A 78 -13.35 -3.97 6.21
C ARG A 78 -13.90 -3.21 7.43
N SER A 79 -13.11 -2.38 8.08
CA SER A 79 -13.58 -1.56 9.20
C SER A 79 -14.57 -0.49 8.75
N LYS A 80 -14.45 0.00 7.51
CA LYS A 80 -15.41 0.93 6.89
C LYS A 80 -16.66 0.23 6.39
N GLN A 81 -16.62 -1.09 6.15
CA GLN A 81 -17.81 -1.90 6.03
C GLN A 81 -18.42 -2.02 7.44
N HIS A 82 -19.04 -0.92 7.88
CA HIS A 82 -19.95 -0.93 9.00
C HIS A 82 -20.90 -2.11 8.81
N ILE A 83 -20.88 -3.03 9.77
CA ILE A 83 -21.90 -4.04 9.93
C ILE A 83 -23.20 -3.25 10.07
N ALA A 84 -23.94 -3.10 8.96
CA ALA A 84 -25.33 -2.71 9.00
C ALA A 84 -26.02 -3.82 9.76
N ARG A 85 -26.08 -3.65 11.09
CA ARG A 85 -26.71 -4.59 12.00
C ARG A 85 -28.17 -4.68 11.51
N PRO A 86 -28.66 -5.85 11.10
CA PRO A 86 -30.07 -5.97 10.70
C PRO A 86 -30.90 -5.58 11.92
N GLY A 87 -31.52 -4.41 11.89
CA GLY A 87 -32.27 -3.85 13.01
C GLY A 87 -31.80 -2.49 13.56
N SER A 88 -30.75 -1.85 13.03
CA SER A 88 -30.48 -0.45 13.41
C SER A 88 -31.50 0.47 12.72
N VAL A 89 -32.53 0.85 13.46
CA VAL A 89 -33.52 1.85 13.07
C VAL A 89 -32.78 3.12 12.66
N LYS A 90 -32.84 3.48 11.37
CA LYS A 90 -32.49 4.82 10.92
C LYS A 90 -33.56 5.74 11.47
N VAL A 91 -33.30 6.38 12.61
CA VAL A 91 -34.11 7.51 13.05
C VAL A 91 -33.82 8.63 12.05
N SER A 92 -34.66 8.72 11.02
CA SER A 92 -34.87 9.98 10.31
C SER A 92 -35.27 10.98 11.38
N GLN A 93 -34.45 12.00 11.63
CA GLN A 93 -34.90 13.16 12.39
C GLN A 93 -36.03 13.78 11.59
N GLU A 94 -37.26 13.43 11.96
CA GLU A 94 -38.47 14.14 11.59
C GLU A 94 -38.24 15.59 12.01
N LYS A 95 -38.07 16.49 11.03
CA LYS A 95 -38.19 17.92 11.31
C LYS A 95 -39.61 18.13 11.84
N PRO A 96 -39.80 18.80 12.99
CA PRO A 96 -41.13 19.08 13.49
C PRO A 96 -41.85 19.93 12.44
N VAL A 97 -42.99 19.43 11.96
CA VAL A 97 -43.85 20.08 10.95
C VAL A 97 -44.31 21.47 11.38
N ASP A 98 -44.21 21.78 12.69
CA ASP A 98 -44.59 23.05 13.29
C ASP A 98 -43.78 24.26 12.78
N ASP A 99 -42.49 24.11 12.45
CA ASP A 99 -41.67 25.25 12.00
C ASP A 99 -42.08 25.76 10.61
N GLU A 100 -42.56 24.87 9.73
CA GLU A 100 -43.04 25.29 8.39
C GLU A 100 -44.45 25.90 8.43
N VAL A 101 -45.28 25.47 9.39
CA VAL A 101 -46.63 26.03 9.57
C VAL A 101 -46.55 27.40 10.25
N ALA A 102 -45.69 27.55 11.25
CA ALA A 102 -45.45 28.83 11.92
C ALA A 102 -44.92 29.90 10.94
N ALA A 103 -43.94 29.55 10.09
CA ALA A 103 -43.41 30.48 9.08
C ALA A 103 -44.46 30.90 8.03
N LYS A 104 -45.40 30.01 7.68
CA LYS A 104 -46.49 30.31 6.74
C LYS A 104 -47.61 31.14 7.37
N LEU A 105 -47.83 31.03 8.69
CA LEU A 105 -48.78 31.87 9.43
C LEU A 105 -48.23 33.29 9.62
N ASP A 106 -46.96 33.44 9.96
CA ASP A 106 -46.31 34.75 10.13
C ASP A 106 -46.31 35.56 8.83
N ALA A 107 -45.98 34.94 7.71
CA ALA A 107 -45.97 35.59 6.40
C ALA A 107 -47.37 35.99 5.88
N LYS A 108 -48.46 35.48 6.48
CA LYS A 108 -49.83 35.73 6.00
C LYS A 108 -50.59 36.74 6.86
N TYR A 109 -50.23 36.88 8.13
CA TYR A 109 -51.00 37.70 9.08
C TYR A 109 -50.20 38.81 9.78
N PHE A 110 -48.85 38.80 9.70
CA PHE A 110 -48.01 39.70 10.48
C PHE A 110 -46.99 40.50 9.64
N SER A 111 -47.10 40.47 8.31
CA SER A 111 -46.35 41.35 7.41
C SER A 111 -47.22 42.50 6.91
N ASP A 112 -47.39 43.51 7.76
CA ASP A 112 -47.70 44.91 7.42
C ASP A 112 -47.16 45.83 8.53
#